data_AF-A0A0C9U3C7-F1
#
_entry.id   AF-A0A0C9U3C7-F1
#
_cell.length_a   1.000
_cell.length_b   1.000
_cell.length_c   1.000
_cell.angle_alpha   90.00
_cell.angle_beta   90.00
_cell.angle_gamma   90.00
#
_symmetry.space_group_name_H-M   'P 1'
#
loop_
_entity.id
_entity.type
_entity.pdbx_description
1 polymer ?
#
loop_
_entity_poly.entity_id
_entity_poly.type
_entity_poly.pdbx_seq_one_letter_code
_entity_poly.pdbx_strand_id
1 'polypeptide(L)'
;LASTYHNQGRWTEAEELQLKVWQISRDKLGEAHPYTIISMGNLAITYRNQGQRTEAEELELKVWQIWRDKLGEAHPDTITSMANLAITYWEQNIFSEAEDLEVKVLQMRRDKLGEDHPETLTSMKILAIIYQSQGRLSE
;
A
#
# COMPACT_ATOMS: atom_id res chain seq x y z
N LEU A 1 9.87 9.68 14.84
CA LEU A 1 10.09 11.01 14.25
C LEU A 1 9.46 11.12 12.87
N ALA A 2 9.86 10.34 11.86
CA ALA A 2 9.26 10.40 10.52
C ALA A 2 7.72 10.26 10.52
N SER A 3 7.18 9.26 11.24
CA SER A 3 5.72 9.10 11.41
C SER A 3 5.06 10.31 12.09
N THR A 4 5.76 10.99 13.01
CA THR A 4 5.25 12.22 13.65
C THR A 4 5.14 13.35 12.63
N TYR A 5 6.15 13.55 11.80
CA TYR A 5 6.10 14.54 10.72
C TYR A 5 5.03 14.21 9.69
N HIS A 6 4.94 12.94 9.28
CA HIS A 6 3.91 12.46 8.38
C HIS A 6 2.49 12.80 8.89
N ASN A 7 2.20 12.50 10.16
CA ASN A 7 0.89 12.79 10.76
C ASN A 7 0.60 14.29 10.93
N GLN A 8 1.62 15.14 10.84
CA GLN A 8 1.49 16.61 10.86
C GLN A 8 1.37 17.19 9.45
N GLY A 9 1.34 16.38 8.39
CA GLY A 9 1.38 16.85 7.00
C GLY A 9 2.76 17.36 6.54
N ARG A 10 3.80 17.13 7.35
CA ARG A 10 5.19 17.51 7.07
C ARG A 10 5.87 16.40 6.26
N TRP A 11 5.38 16.20 5.05
CA TRP A 11 5.76 15.04 4.23
C TRP A 11 7.19 15.10 3.73
N THR A 12 7.70 16.28 3.37
CA THR A 12 9.10 16.46 2.95
C THR A 12 10.08 16.05 4.05
N GLU A 13 9.86 16.49 5.30
CA GLU A 13 10.73 16.06 6.41
C GLU A 13 10.55 14.58 6.79
N ALA A 14 9.35 14.02 6.56
CA ALA A 14 9.13 12.58 6.74
C ALA A 14 9.90 11.77 5.69
N GLU A 15 9.86 12.21 4.43
CA GLU A 15 10.54 11.59 3.29
C GLU A 15 12.05 11.56 3.51
N GLU A 16 12.68 12.69 3.83
CA GLU A 16 14.13 12.77 4.06
C GLU A 16 14.60 11.74 5.11
N LEU A 17 13.84 11.60 6.21
CA LEU A 17 14.13 10.63 7.25
C LEU A 17 13.88 9.19 6.79
N GLN A 18 12.77 8.93 6.11
CA GLN A 18 12.41 7.60 5.63
C GLN A 18 13.40 7.10 4.56
N LEU A 19 13.83 7.96 3.64
CA LEU A 19 14.82 7.65 2.63
C LEU A 19 16.14 7.22 3.28
N LYS A 20 16.60 7.97 4.30
CA LYS A 20 17.79 7.61 5.07
C LYS A 20 17.63 6.28 5.80
N VAL A 21 16.48 6.03 6.43
CA VAL A 21 16.21 4.75 7.13
C VAL A 21 16.19 3.59 6.14
N TRP A 22 15.56 3.76 4.98
CA TRP A 22 15.52 2.72 3.94
C TRP A 22 16.92 2.41 3.42
N GLN A 23 17.72 3.41 3.08
CA GLN A 23 19.10 3.21 2.61
C GLN A 23 19.96 2.48 3.65
N ILE A 24 19.94 2.93 4.91
CA ILE A 24 20.72 2.31 5.99
C ILE A 24 20.25 0.86 6.24
N SER A 25 18.94 0.63 6.30
CA SER A 25 18.41 -0.72 6.54
C SER A 25 18.70 -1.67 5.39
N ARG A 26 18.59 -1.22 4.14
CA ARG A 26 18.99 -2.00 2.97
C ARG A 26 20.47 -2.38 3.03
N ASP A 27 21.35 -1.44 3.34
CA ASP A 27 22.79 -1.68 3.36
C ASP A 27 23.23 -2.58 4.54
N LYS A 28 22.52 -2.53 5.67
CA LYS A 28 22.87 -3.29 6.89
C LYS A 28 22.17 -4.63 7.02
N LEU A 29 20.94 -4.73 6.55
CA LEU A 29 20.05 -5.87 6.78
C LEU A 29 19.70 -6.60 5.47
N GLY A 30 19.89 -5.95 4.33
CA GLY A 30 19.49 -6.43 3.02
C GLY A 30 18.08 -5.97 2.62
N GLU A 31 17.81 -6.05 1.31
CA GLU A 31 16.56 -5.61 0.69
C GLU A 31 15.34 -6.37 1.23
N ALA A 32 15.44 -7.69 1.37
CA ALA A 32 14.33 -8.56 1.78
C ALA A 32 14.15 -8.68 3.30
N HIS A 33 14.84 -7.86 4.09
CA HIS A 33 14.66 -7.83 5.53
C HIS A 33 13.34 -7.13 5.90
N PRO A 34 12.51 -7.66 6.83
CA PRO A 34 11.21 -7.09 7.19
C PRO A 34 11.24 -5.58 7.48
N TYR A 35 12.25 -5.14 8.23
CA TYR A 35 12.42 -3.72 8.56
C TYR A 35 12.70 -2.84 7.33
N THR A 36 13.50 -3.32 6.37
CA THR A 36 13.78 -2.61 5.11
C THR A 36 12.51 -2.48 4.29
N ILE A 37 11.72 -3.56 4.20
CA ILE A 37 10.45 -3.58 3.45
C ILE A 37 9.42 -2.64 4.07
N ILE A 38 9.29 -2.64 5.40
CA ILE A 38 8.40 -1.70 6.12
C ILE A 38 8.85 -0.25 5.89
N SER A 39 10.15 0.03 5.92
CA SER A 39 10.68 1.38 5.65
C SER A 39 10.35 1.83 4.22
N MET A 40 10.45 0.92 3.26
CA MET A 40 10.10 1.17 1.86
C MET A 40 8.60 1.45 1.68
N GLY A 41 7.72 0.66 2.31
CA GLY A 41 6.27 0.91 2.28
C GLY A 41 5.87 2.23 2.92
N ASN A 42 6.52 2.63 4.02
CA ASN A 42 6.29 3.93 4.64
C ASN A 42 6.72 5.10 3.74
N LEU A 43 7.85 4.95 3.04
CA LEU A 43 8.32 5.94 2.07
C LEU A 43 7.34 6.09 0.90
N ALA A 44 6.80 4.97 0.40
CA ALA A 44 5.81 4.97 -0.66
C ALA A 44 4.51 5.71 -0.28
N ILE A 45 4.00 5.50 0.94
CA ILE A 45 2.83 6.22 1.45
C ILE A 45 3.11 7.73 1.52
N THR A 46 4.31 8.13 1.94
CA THR A 46 4.72 9.55 1.96
C THR A 46 4.78 10.12 0.55
N TYR A 47 5.33 9.40 -0.42
CA TYR A 47 5.33 9.81 -1.83
C TYR A 47 3.92 10.01 -2.37
N ARG A 48 3.01 9.06 -2.11
CA ARG A 48 1.61 9.18 -2.51
C ARG A 48 0.96 10.44 -1.93
N ASN A 49 1.16 10.71 -0.64
CA ASN A 49 0.62 11.91 0.01
C ASN A 49 1.20 13.23 -0.54
N GLN A 50 2.38 13.21 -1.15
CA GLN A 50 2.97 14.35 -1.88
C GLN A 50 2.51 14.45 -3.34
N GLY A 51 1.69 13.51 -3.82
CA GLY A 51 1.28 13.42 -5.23
C GLY A 51 2.33 12.77 -6.14
N GLN A 52 3.41 12.22 -5.59
CA GLN A 52 4.47 11.50 -6.30
C GLN A 52 4.05 10.04 -6.54
N ARG A 53 3.03 9.85 -7.38
CA ARG A 53 2.35 8.56 -7.53
C ARG A 53 3.20 7.51 -8.23
N THR A 54 4.08 7.91 -9.15
CA THR A 54 4.98 6.98 -9.86
C THR A 54 6.00 6.39 -8.89
N GLU A 55 6.63 7.23 -8.06
CA GLU A 55 7.59 6.79 -7.05
C GLU A 55 6.93 5.92 -5.96
N ALA A 56 5.69 6.24 -5.59
CA ALA A 56 4.91 5.40 -4.68
C ALA A 56 4.63 4.02 -5.28
N GLU A 57 4.19 3.96 -6.54
CA GLU A 57 3.90 2.71 -7.25
C GLU A 57 5.12 1.80 -7.35
N GLU A 58 6.27 2.35 -7.76
CA GLU A 58 7.51 1.57 -7.89
C GLU A 58 7.91 0.90 -6.58
N LEU A 59 7.81 1.63 -5.46
CA LEU A 59 8.10 1.09 -4.14
C LEU A 59 7.05 0.10 -3.67
N GLU A 60 5.76 0.38 -3.85
CA GLU A 60 4.67 -0.52 -3.44
C GLU A 60 4.68 -1.83 -4.21
N LEU A 61 4.94 -1.79 -5.52
CA LEU A 61 5.11 -2.98 -6.34
C LEU A 61 6.25 -3.85 -5.81
N LYS A 62 7.38 -3.23 -5.45
CA LYS A 62 8.53 -3.94 -4.89
C LYS A 62 8.22 -4.53 -3.52
N VAL A 63 7.55 -3.78 -2.64
CA VAL A 63 7.08 -4.27 -1.33
C VAL A 63 6.17 -5.49 -1.50
N TRP A 64 5.18 -5.39 -2.38
CA TRP A 64 4.22 -6.46 -2.63
C TRP A 64 4.90 -7.73 -3.17
N GLN A 65 5.79 -7.60 -4.16
CA GLN A 65 6.53 -8.72 -4.71
C GLN A 65 7.38 -9.42 -3.64
N ILE A 66 8.12 -8.66 -2.84
CA ILE A 66 8.97 -9.24 -1.78
C ILE A 66 8.12 -9.95 -0.73
N TRP A 67 7.01 -9.36 -0.29
CA TRP A 67 6.15 -10.00 0.70
C TRP A 67 5.46 -11.24 0.17
N ARG A 68 4.95 -11.19 -1.06
CA ARG A 68 4.37 -12.34 -1.74
C ARG A 68 5.36 -13.49 -1.83
N ASP A 69 6.57 -13.23 -2.29
CA ASP A 69 7.58 -14.27 -2.48
C ASP A 69 8.06 -14.87 -1.14
N LYS A 70 8.07 -14.06 -0.07
CA LYS A 70 8.57 -14.47 1.25
C LYS A 70 7.53 -15.15 2.14
N LEU A 71 6.29 -14.65 2.11
CA LEU A 71 5.23 -15.03 3.05
C LEU A 71 4.01 -15.65 2.37
N GLY A 72 3.94 -15.60 1.04
CA GLY A 72 2.81 -16.06 0.26
C GLY A 72 1.73 -14.98 0.08
N GLU A 73 0.82 -15.25 -0.86
CA GLU A 73 -0.25 -14.33 -1.27
C GLU A 73 -1.20 -13.96 -0.10
N ALA A 74 -1.58 -14.95 0.71
CA ALA A 74 -2.58 -14.80 1.77
C ALA A 74 -2.02 -14.24 3.11
N HIS A 75 -0.75 -13.83 3.15
CA HIS A 75 -0.18 -13.24 4.35
C HIS A 75 -0.70 -11.80 4.56
N PRO A 76 -0.99 -11.36 5.81
CA PRO A 76 -1.56 -10.02 6.04
C PRO A 76 -0.70 -8.88 5.49
N ASP A 77 0.63 -9.00 5.57
CA ASP A 77 1.55 -8.02 5.00
C ASP A 77 1.48 -7.96 3.47
N THR A 78 1.36 -9.11 2.79
CA THR A 78 1.16 -9.18 1.34
C THR A 78 -0.17 -8.52 0.95
N ILE A 79 -1.25 -8.88 1.65
CA ILE A 79 -2.59 -8.31 1.42
C ILE A 79 -2.59 -6.79 1.61
N THR A 80 -1.95 -6.30 2.68
CA THR A 80 -1.85 -4.87 2.96
C THR A 80 -1.04 -4.13 1.89
N SER A 81 0.08 -4.70 1.45
CA SER A 81 0.87 -4.10 0.37
C SER A 81 0.12 -4.04 -0.98
N MET A 82 -0.69 -5.07 -1.27
CA MET A 82 -1.53 -5.08 -2.46
C MET A 82 -2.65 -4.03 -2.40
N ALA A 83 -3.26 -3.83 -1.24
CA ALA A 83 -4.26 -2.79 -1.03
C ALA A 83 -3.68 -1.38 -1.21
N ASN A 84 -2.46 -1.15 -0.73
CA ASN A 84 -1.76 0.13 -0.95
C ASN A 84 -1.51 0.39 -2.43
N LEU A 85 -1.04 -0.62 -3.18
CA LEU A 85 -0.84 -0.53 -4.62
C LEU A 85 -2.16 -0.24 -5.36
N ALA A 86 -3.27 -0.88 -4.96
CA ALA A 86 -4.60 -0.62 -5.51
C ALA A 86 -5.04 0.84 -5.33
N ILE A 87 -4.82 1.41 -4.14
CA ILE A 87 -5.10 2.82 -3.86
C ILE A 87 -4.26 3.72 -4.76
N THR A 88 -2.97 3.43 -4.94
CA THR A 88 -2.09 4.20 -5.81
C THR A 88 -2.55 4.16 -7.27
N TYR A 89 -2.96 3.00 -7.78
CA TYR A 89 -3.56 2.91 -9.12
C TYR A 89 -4.85 3.71 -9.25
N TRP A 90 -5.72 3.67 -8.25
CA TRP A 90 -6.94 4.48 -8.23
C TRP A 90 -6.61 5.97 -8.30
N GLU A 91 -5.65 6.46 -7.52
CA GLU A 91 -5.24 7.87 -7.55
C GLU A 91 -4.57 8.29 -8.87
N GLN A 92 -4.02 7.33 -9.62
CA GLN A 92 -3.53 7.53 -10.98
C GLN A 92 -4.62 7.48 -12.06
N ASN A 93 -5.88 7.21 -11.69
CA ASN A 93 -7.01 6.95 -12.59
C ASN A 93 -6.87 5.65 -13.42
N ILE A 94 -6.06 4.72 -12.93
CA ILE A 94 -5.85 3.39 -13.52
C ILE A 94 -6.84 2.44 -12.86
N PHE A 95 -8.13 2.60 -13.21
CA PHE A 95 -9.22 1.99 -12.45
C PHE A 95 -9.34 0.47 -12.61
N SER A 96 -8.94 -0.09 -13.75
CA SER A 96 -9.03 -1.53 -13.99
C SER A 96 -8.08 -2.30 -13.08
N GLU A 97 -6.83 -1.86 -12.99
CA GLU A 97 -5.80 -2.47 -12.16
C GLU A 97 -6.09 -2.24 -10.68
N ALA A 98 -6.61 -1.08 -10.31
CA ALA A 98 -7.08 -0.81 -8.94
C ALA A 98 -8.20 -1.78 -8.53
N GLU A 99 -9.22 -1.96 -9.38
CA GLU A 99 -10.32 -2.89 -9.14
C GLU A 99 -9.84 -4.34 -9.02
N ASP A 100 -9.01 -4.80 -9.97
CA ASP A 100 -8.51 -6.17 -10.01
C ASP A 100 -7.73 -6.54 -8.74
N LEU A 101 -6.94 -5.59 -8.21
CA LEU A 101 -6.24 -5.78 -6.95
C LEU A 101 -7.20 -5.72 -5.76
N GLU A 102 -8.07 -4.72 -5.67
CA GLU A 102 -8.92 -4.53 -4.49
C GLU A 102 -9.97 -5.63 -4.34
N VAL A 103 -10.49 -6.20 -5.44
CA VAL A 103 -11.36 -7.38 -5.41
C VAL A 103 -10.63 -8.58 -4.78
N LYS A 104 -9.36 -8.80 -5.12
CA LYS A 104 -8.54 -9.86 -4.52
C LYS A 104 -8.27 -9.59 -3.04
N VAL A 105 -7.94 -8.34 -2.68
CA VAL A 105 -7.75 -7.93 -1.28
C VAL A 105 -9.01 -8.21 -0.48
N LEU A 106 -10.17 -7.77 -0.97
CA LEU A 106 -11.45 -7.95 -0.32
C LEU A 106 -11.77 -9.43 -0.09
N GLN A 107 -11.59 -10.27 -1.11
CA GLN A 107 -11.82 -11.70 -1.00
C GLN A 107 -10.93 -12.32 0.09
N MET A 108 -9.64 -12.03 0.08
CA MET A 108 -8.71 -12.58 1.07
C MET A 108 -8.98 -12.09 2.50
N ARG A 109 -9.33 -10.82 2.68
CA ARG A 109 -9.69 -10.26 3.99
C ARG A 109 -10.98 -10.89 4.50
N ARG A 110 -12.00 -11.03 3.65
CA ARG A 110 -13.26 -11.69 3.98
C ARG A 110 -13.03 -13.14 4.43
N ASP A 111 -12.25 -13.91 3.69
CA ASP A 111 -11.99 -15.32 3.99
C ASP A 111 -11.21 -15.51 5.30
N LYS A 112 -10.31 -14.58 5.62
CA LYS A 112 -9.39 -14.71 6.76
C LYS A 112 -9.90 -14.04 8.04
N LEU A 113 -10.57 -12.91 7.91
CA LEU A 113 -10.95 -12.03 9.03
C LEU A 113 -12.47 -11.99 9.25
N GLY A 114 -13.26 -12.38 8.25
CA GLY A 114 -14.71 -12.30 8.25
C GLY A 114 -15.24 -11.00 7.63
N GLU A 115 -16.55 -10.98 7.37
CA GLU A 115 -17.26 -9.90 6.69
C GLU A 115 -17.21 -8.58 7.48
N ASP A 116 -17.44 -8.64 8.79
CA ASP A 116 -17.58 -7.48 9.67
C ASP A 116 -16.24 -6.93 10.18
N HIS A 117 -15.11 -7.51 9.76
CA HIS A 117 -13.81 -7.06 10.21
C HIS A 117 -13.47 -5.66 9.66
N PRO A 118 -12.90 -4.73 10.45
CA PRO A 118 -12.61 -3.36 10.01
C PRO A 118 -11.80 -3.27 8.70
N GLU A 119 -10.85 -4.17 8.49
CA GLU A 119 -10.08 -4.21 7.24
C GLU A 119 -10.91 -4.68 6.04
N THR A 120 -11.82 -5.64 6.21
CA THR A 120 -12.75 -6.10 5.17
C THR A 120 -13.69 -4.97 4.78
N LEU A 121 -14.26 -4.27 5.77
CA LEU A 121 -15.11 -3.10 5.57
C LEU A 121 -14.37 -1.95 4.88
N THR A 122 -13.09 -1.76 5.21
CA THR A 122 -12.24 -0.78 4.53
C THR A 122 -12.06 -1.13 3.06
N SER A 123 -11.82 -2.40 2.72
CA SER A 123 -11.72 -2.84 1.33
C SER A 123 -13.01 -2.67 0.55
N MET A 124 -14.16 -2.98 1.15
CA MET A 124 -15.47 -2.72 0.53
C MET A 124 -15.65 -1.23 0.20
N LYS A 125 -15.27 -0.36 1.14
CA LYS A 125 -15.34 1.09 0.92
C LYS A 125 -14.42 1.53 -0.23
N ILE A 126 -13.20 1.03 -0.30
CA ILE A 126 -12.26 1.35 -1.39
C ILE A 126 -12.82 0.88 -2.72
N LEU A 127 -13.35 -0.35 -2.79
CA LEU A 127 -13.94 -0.89 -4.01
C LEU A 127 -15.15 -0.08 -4.48
N ALA A 128 -16.03 0.35 -3.56
CA ALA A 128 -17.16 1.23 -3.90
C ALA A 128 -16.69 2.60 -4.46
N ILE A 129 -15.60 3.17 -3.93
CA ILE A 129 -15.00 4.40 -4.45
C ILE A 129 -14.46 4.18 -5.87
N ILE A 130 -13.82 3.03 -6.13
CA ILE A 130 -13.34 2.66 -7.45
C ILE A 130 -14.51 2.56 -8.44
N TYR A 131 -15.60 1.86 -8.08
CA TYR A 131 -16.81 1.76 -8.92
C TYR A 131 -17.45 3.11 -9.19
N GLN A 132 -17.57 3.96 -8.17
CA GLN A 132 -18.06 5.32 -8.36
C GLN A 132 -17.20 6.12 -9.34
N SER A 133 -15.87 5.98 -9.27
CA SER A 133 -14.93 6.66 -10.17
C SER A 133 -15.05 6.17 -11.62
N GLN A 134 -15.51 4.93 -11.82
CA GLN A 134 -15.84 4.37 -13.14
C GLN A 134 -17.28 4.69 -13.61
N GLY A 135 -18.10 5.33 -12.79
CA GLY A 135 -19.52 5.58 -13.09
C GLY A 135 -20.45 4.37 -12.90
N ARG A 136 -19.96 3.32 -12.23
CA ARG A 136 -20.66 2.05 -11.98
C ARG A 136 -21.38 2.08 -10.62
N LEU A 137 -22.43 2.89 -10.51
CA LEU A 137 -23.13 3.13 -9.24
C LEU A 137 -24.06 1.99 -8.80
N SER A 138 -24.24 0.97 -9.64
CA SER A 138 -25.09 -0.20 -9.37
C SER A 138 -24.34 -1.37 -8.70
N GLU A 139 -23.01 -1.30 -8.68
CA GLU A 139 -22.10 -2.28 -8.09
C GLU A 139 -21.61 -1.82 -6.72
#